data_AF-A0A1H4ZZX0-F1
#
_entry.id   AF-A0A1H4ZZX0-F1
#
_cell.length_a   1.000
_cell.length_b   1.000
_cell.length_c   1.000
_cell.angle_alpha   90.00
_cell.angle_beta   90.00
_cell.angle_gamma   90.00
#
_symmetry.space_group_name_H-M   'P 1'
#
loop_
_entity.id
_entity.type
_entity.pdbx_description
1 polymer ?
#
loop_
_entity_poly.entity_id
_entity_poly.type
_entity_poly.pdbx_seq_one_letter_code
_entity_poly.pdbx_strand_id
1 'polypeptide(L)'
;MLTIHADSRGSALAVEGEAVVGAGDLAELADGYPRARVRRWPGILTPGFVNLHGTELLEEAYHPDPREADALGTEPLTGAALAALAPDDVRWGGSARRGVQRMLAHGTVAAACDPLRNRAVRDAVRRTGLDVVERQGRPGGVPSLDPFASGLPPRTPPARKTGSAACFAVFDVADEAELAERGASTCVATVIGGRLLYRRR
;
A
#
# COMPACT_ATOMS: atom_id res chain seq x y z
N MET A 1 8.07 7.06 -19.89
CA MET A 1 8.75 5.83 -20.36
C MET A 1 7.86 4.66 -20.05
N LEU A 2 7.43 3.93 -21.08
CA LEU A 2 6.58 2.76 -20.92
C LEU A 2 7.36 1.62 -20.23
N THR A 3 6.77 1.02 -19.19
CA THR A 3 7.35 -0.10 -18.44
C THR A 3 6.36 -1.25 -18.35
N ILE A 4 6.79 -2.46 -18.69
CA ILE A 4 6.02 -3.68 -18.45
C ILE A 4 6.41 -4.25 -17.09
N HIS A 5 5.45 -4.35 -16.18
CA HIS A 5 5.58 -5.07 -14.91
C HIS A 5 5.05 -6.47 -15.12
N ALA A 6 5.88 -7.49 -14.94
CA ALA A 6 5.48 -8.88 -15.09
C ALA A 6 5.77 -9.66 -13.83
N ASP A 7 4.84 -10.54 -13.47
CA ASP A 7 4.96 -11.45 -12.35
C ASP A 7 5.60 -12.78 -12.75
N SER A 8 5.79 -13.71 -11.80
CA SER A 8 6.44 -15.00 -12.08
C SER A 8 5.54 -15.98 -12.84
N ARG A 9 4.26 -15.68 -12.99
CA ARG A 9 3.28 -16.49 -13.74
C ARG A 9 3.10 -16.02 -15.19
N GLY A 10 3.82 -14.96 -15.59
CA GLY A 10 3.73 -14.39 -16.94
C GLY A 10 2.63 -13.36 -17.11
N SER A 11 1.82 -13.10 -16.08
CA SER A 11 0.84 -12.01 -16.12
C SER A 11 1.58 -10.67 -16.04
N ALA A 12 1.13 -9.70 -16.84
CA ALA A 12 1.84 -8.45 -17.01
C ALA A 12 0.93 -7.24 -17.23
N LEU A 13 1.43 -6.08 -16.79
CA LEU A 13 0.83 -4.76 -16.99
C LEU A 13 1.83 -3.83 -17.68
N ALA A 14 1.49 -3.33 -18.85
CA ALA A 14 2.21 -2.25 -19.52
C ALA A 14 1.70 -0.91 -18.99
N VAL A 15 2.59 -0.11 -18.41
CA VAL A 15 2.29 1.15 -17.74
C VAL A 15 2.97 2.31 -18.46
N GLU A 16 2.20 3.35 -18.76
CA GLU A 16 2.70 4.62 -19.27
C GLU A 16 2.07 5.79 -18.49
N GLY A 17 2.92 6.60 -17.84
CA GLY A 17 2.45 7.64 -16.94
C GLY A 17 1.62 7.03 -15.80
N GLU A 18 0.41 7.52 -15.61
CA GLU A 18 -0.52 7.07 -14.57
C GLU A 18 -1.47 5.96 -15.04
N ALA A 19 -1.34 5.49 -16.28
CA ALA A 19 -2.30 4.57 -16.91
C ALA A 19 -1.69 3.20 -17.24
N VAL A 20 -2.53 2.17 -17.16
CA VAL A 20 -2.29 0.84 -17.73
C VAL A 20 -2.69 0.89 -19.21
N VAL A 21 -1.72 0.83 -20.11
CA VAL A 21 -1.92 0.85 -21.58
C VAL A 21 -2.02 -0.55 -22.18
N GLY A 22 -1.67 -1.60 -21.42
CA GLY A 22 -1.87 -2.99 -21.79
C GLY A 22 -1.90 -3.89 -20.56
N ALA A 23 -2.71 -4.94 -20.58
CA ALA A 23 -2.79 -5.95 -19.53
C ALA A 23 -3.00 -7.32 -20.19
N GLY A 24 -2.21 -8.32 -19.80
CA GLY A 24 -2.25 -9.64 -20.43
C GLY A 24 -0.97 -10.43 -20.22
N ASP A 25 -0.65 -11.31 -21.16
CA ASP A 25 0.57 -12.10 -21.14
C ASP A 25 1.82 -11.25 -21.46
N LEU A 26 2.93 -11.56 -20.78
CA LEU A 26 4.19 -10.84 -20.99
C LEU A 26 4.71 -10.94 -22.42
N ALA A 27 4.62 -12.09 -23.10
CA ALA A 27 5.12 -12.25 -24.46
C ALA A 27 4.35 -11.34 -25.42
N GLU A 28 3.02 -11.34 -25.33
CA GLU A 28 2.16 -10.48 -26.15
C GLU A 28 2.45 -8.99 -25.93
N LEU A 29 2.62 -8.58 -24.66
CA LEU A 29 2.94 -7.19 -24.35
C LEU A 29 4.37 -6.81 -24.78
N ALA A 30 5.34 -7.72 -24.68
CA ALA A 30 6.71 -7.46 -25.11
C ALA A 30 6.79 -7.30 -26.63
N ASP A 31 6.03 -8.10 -27.39
CA ASP A 31 5.95 -7.99 -28.85
C ASP A 31 5.21 -6.71 -29.28
N GLY A 32 4.12 -6.35 -28.59
CA GLY A 32 3.36 -5.13 -28.86
C GLY A 32 4.10 -3.84 -28.46
N TYR A 33 5.00 -3.91 -27.46
CA TYR A 33 5.78 -2.79 -26.96
C TYR A 33 7.28 -3.11 -26.92
N PRO A 34 7.96 -3.29 -28.07
CA PRO A 34 9.33 -3.82 -28.12
C PRO A 34 10.39 -2.90 -27.50
N ARG A 35 10.06 -1.61 -27.30
CA ARG A 35 10.93 -0.63 -26.63
C ARG A 35 10.60 -0.44 -25.14
N ALA A 36 9.63 -1.18 -24.61
CA ALA A 36 9.25 -1.12 -23.22
C ALA A 36 10.39 -1.59 -22.32
N ARG A 37 10.60 -0.90 -21.21
CA ARG A 37 11.43 -1.46 -20.14
C ARG A 37 10.67 -2.61 -19.48
N VAL A 38 11.20 -3.82 -19.51
CA VAL A 38 10.60 -4.97 -18.80
C VAL A 38 11.13 -5.03 -17.37
N ARG A 39 10.23 -5.14 -16.40
CA ARG A 39 10.52 -5.36 -15.00
C ARG A 39 9.83 -6.64 -14.54
N ARG A 40 10.63 -7.66 -14.24
CA ARG A 40 10.16 -8.92 -13.68
C ARG A 40 10.18 -8.84 -12.16
N TRP A 41 9.15 -9.38 -11.54
CA TRP A 41 9.01 -9.48 -10.09
C TRP A 41 8.83 -10.93 -9.67
N PRO A 42 9.21 -11.29 -8.44
CA PRO A 42 8.84 -12.57 -7.88
C PRO A 42 7.35 -12.60 -7.52
N GLY A 43 6.74 -13.78 -7.60
CA GLY A 43 5.37 -14.05 -7.19
C GLY A 43 4.31 -13.44 -8.11
N ILE A 44 3.25 -12.86 -7.53
CA ILE A 44 2.02 -12.48 -8.26
C ILE A 44 1.74 -10.97 -8.28
N LEU A 45 1.19 -10.48 -9.39
CA LEU A 45 0.63 -9.13 -9.52
C LEU A 45 -0.83 -9.10 -9.07
N THR A 46 -1.18 -8.18 -8.16
CA THR A 46 -2.56 -7.98 -7.71
C THR A 46 -2.96 -6.50 -7.75
N PRO A 47 -4.27 -6.16 -7.68
CA PRO A 47 -4.71 -4.77 -7.57
C PRO A 47 -4.22 -4.04 -6.30
N GLY A 48 -3.61 -4.75 -5.35
CA GLY A 48 -3.30 -4.25 -4.00
C GLY A 48 -4.53 -4.20 -3.10
N PHE A 49 -4.38 -3.54 -1.95
CA PHE A 49 -5.42 -3.48 -0.92
C PHE A 49 -5.90 -2.06 -0.63
N VAL A 50 -7.18 -1.97 -0.25
CA VAL A 50 -7.74 -0.84 0.47
C VAL A 50 -7.70 -1.19 1.95
N ASN A 51 -6.85 -0.52 2.73
CA ASN A 51 -6.83 -0.74 4.18
C ASN A 51 -8.05 -0.05 4.81
N LEU A 52 -8.88 -0.81 5.53
CA LEU A 52 -10.15 -0.34 6.07
C LEU A 52 -9.99 0.53 7.35
N HIS A 53 -8.85 0.41 8.02
CA HIS A 53 -8.55 1.05 9.30
C HIS A 53 -7.61 2.25 9.12
N GLY A 54 -7.78 2.99 8.02
CA GLY A 54 -6.92 4.12 7.67
C GLY A 54 -6.91 5.22 8.74
N THR A 55 -8.07 5.60 9.26
CA THR A 55 -8.17 6.57 10.37
C THR A 55 -7.39 6.09 11.59
N GLU A 56 -7.62 4.84 12.01
CA GLU A 56 -7.01 4.27 13.19
C GLU A 56 -5.48 4.21 13.07
N LEU A 57 -4.98 3.82 11.90
CA LEU A 57 -3.54 3.68 11.66
C LEU A 57 -2.84 5.02 11.44
N LEU A 58 -3.51 6.03 10.86
CA LEU A 58 -2.86 7.29 10.48
C LEU A 58 -3.04 8.41 11.51
N GLU A 59 -4.11 8.37 12.31
CA GLU A 59 -4.48 9.46 13.23
C GLU A 59 -4.78 9.00 14.67
N GLU A 60 -5.09 7.72 14.89
CA GLU A 60 -5.29 7.14 16.24
C GLU A 60 -4.09 6.29 16.71
N ALA A 61 -3.01 6.26 15.91
CA ALA A 61 -1.78 5.56 16.22
C ALA A 61 -0.55 6.45 15.97
N TYR A 62 0.45 6.33 16.84
CA TYR A 62 1.77 6.90 16.63
C TYR A 62 2.75 5.82 16.18
N HIS A 63 3.32 5.96 14.98
CA HIS A 63 4.40 5.13 14.47
C HIS A 63 5.74 5.73 14.88
N PRO A 64 6.50 5.12 15.81
CA PRO A 64 7.75 5.69 16.31
C PRO A 64 8.80 5.93 15.23
N ASP A 65 9.62 6.98 15.38
CA ASP A 65 10.83 7.12 14.55
C ASP A 65 11.84 6.04 14.94
N PRO A 66 12.64 5.49 14.00
CA PRO A 66 13.70 4.56 14.37
C PRO A 66 14.68 5.09 15.43
N ARG A 67 14.85 6.41 15.52
CA ARG A 67 15.67 7.06 16.57
C ARG A 67 15.02 7.06 17.95
N GLU A 68 13.71 6.85 18.02
CA GLU A 68 12.93 6.76 19.26
C GLU A 68 12.73 5.31 19.72
N ALA A 69 13.24 4.32 18.96
CA ALA A 69 12.98 2.90 19.19
C ALA A 69 13.38 2.41 20.59
N ASP A 70 14.51 2.90 21.12
CA ASP A 70 14.97 2.53 22.48
C ASP A 70 14.01 2.99 23.57
N ALA A 71 13.26 4.07 23.34
CA ALA A 71 12.33 4.65 24.33
C ALA A 71 10.88 4.23 24.10
N LEU A 72 10.45 4.08 22.85
CA LEU A 72 9.04 3.88 22.47
C LEU A 72 8.77 2.50 21.85
N GLY A 73 9.81 1.72 21.55
CA GLY A 73 9.71 0.50 20.75
C GLY A 73 9.46 0.79 19.28
N THR A 74 9.19 -0.27 18.52
CA THR A 74 8.97 -0.22 17.06
C THR A 74 7.50 -0.37 16.65
N GLU A 75 6.66 -0.82 17.58
CA GLU A 75 5.24 -0.99 17.34
C GLU A 75 4.46 0.32 17.46
N PRO A 76 3.33 0.45 16.72
CA PRO A 76 2.50 1.64 16.84
C PRO A 76 1.96 1.80 18.26
N LEU A 77 2.10 2.99 18.83
CA LEU A 77 1.50 3.35 20.11
C LEU A 77 0.06 3.79 19.89
N THR A 78 -0.85 3.28 20.72
CA THR A 78 -2.29 3.59 20.68
C THR A 78 -2.79 3.85 22.10
N GLY A 79 -4.05 4.33 22.23
CA GLY A 79 -4.73 4.46 23.52
C GLY A 79 -3.94 5.28 24.55
N ALA A 80 -3.77 4.72 25.76
CA ALA A 80 -3.12 5.39 26.88
C ALA A 80 -1.65 5.76 26.60
N ALA A 81 -0.91 4.92 25.87
CA ALA A 81 0.49 5.19 25.53
C ALA A 81 0.61 6.37 24.55
N LEU A 82 -0.28 6.44 23.56
CA LEU A 82 -0.38 7.59 22.66
C LEU A 82 -0.78 8.87 23.40
N ALA A 83 -1.77 8.77 24.29
CA ALA A 83 -2.23 9.91 25.09
C ALA A 83 -1.12 10.46 25.99
N ALA A 84 -0.31 9.58 26.59
CA ALA A 84 0.84 9.97 27.42
C ALA A 84 1.97 10.61 26.60
N LEU A 85 2.18 10.16 25.35
CA LEU A 85 3.19 10.74 24.47
C LEU A 85 2.84 12.18 24.04
N ALA A 86 1.54 12.47 23.89
CA ALA A 86 1.00 13.75 23.44
C ALA A 86 1.80 14.38 22.27
N PRO A 87 1.83 13.74 21.08
CA PRO A 87 2.71 14.17 20.00
C PRO A 87 2.37 15.58 19.50
N ASP A 88 3.40 16.38 19.22
CA ASP A 88 3.26 17.65 18.52
C ASP A 88 3.03 17.44 17.00
N ASP A 89 2.77 18.53 16.27
CA ASP A 89 2.51 18.47 14.83
C ASP A 89 3.68 17.88 14.03
N VAL A 90 4.92 18.08 14.47
CA VAL A 90 6.12 17.54 13.81
C VAL A 90 6.14 16.01 13.95
N ARG A 91 5.90 15.51 15.16
CA ARG A 91 5.77 14.07 15.44
C ARG A 91 4.59 13.47 14.70
N TRP A 92 3.43 14.12 14.67
CA TRP A 92 2.26 13.65 13.91
C TRP A 92 2.54 13.52 12.43
N GLY A 93 3.13 14.54 11.79
CA GLY A 93 3.49 14.47 10.38
C GLY A 93 4.59 13.45 10.07
N GLY A 94 5.52 13.21 11.01
CA GLY A 94 6.50 12.12 10.95
C GLY A 94 5.85 10.73 11.04
N SER A 95 4.98 10.55 12.04
CA SER A 95 4.21 9.33 12.27
C SER A 95 3.39 8.94 11.05
N ALA A 96 2.59 9.87 10.51
CA ALA A 96 1.73 9.60 9.35
C ALA A 96 2.53 9.15 8.11
N ARG A 97 3.68 9.77 7.83
CA ARG A 97 4.57 9.34 6.73
C ARG A 97 5.07 7.91 6.94
N ARG A 98 5.50 7.57 8.15
CA ARG A 98 5.94 6.20 8.49
C ARG A 98 4.80 5.20 8.42
N GLY A 99 3.62 5.56 8.91
CA GLY A 99 2.39 4.77 8.79
C GLY A 99 2.07 4.43 7.33
N VAL A 100 2.05 5.44 6.46
CA VAL A 100 1.86 5.22 5.01
C VAL A 100 2.96 4.31 4.43
N GLN A 101 4.23 4.53 4.78
CA GLN A 101 5.31 3.66 4.28
C GLN A 101 5.13 2.21 4.73
N ARG A 102 4.68 1.96 5.96
CA ARG A 102 4.35 0.62 6.45
C ARG A 102 3.14 0.03 5.71
N MET A 103 2.11 0.82 5.42
CA MET A 103 0.95 0.38 4.61
C MET A 103 1.35 0.02 3.18
N LEU A 104 2.18 0.85 2.54
CA LEU A 104 2.75 0.58 1.21
C LEU A 104 3.58 -0.70 1.22
N ALA A 105 4.31 -0.99 2.31
CA ALA A 105 5.06 -2.22 2.48
C ALA A 105 4.18 -3.48 2.60
N HIS A 106 2.86 -3.31 2.76
CA HIS A 106 1.86 -4.37 2.79
C HIS A 106 0.95 -4.34 1.55
N GLY A 107 1.39 -3.71 0.46
CA GLY A 107 0.61 -3.65 -0.78
C GLY A 107 -0.66 -2.79 -0.70
N THR A 108 -0.77 -1.92 0.30
CA THR A 108 -1.89 -0.99 0.41
C THR A 108 -1.76 0.10 -0.65
N VAL A 109 -2.77 0.23 -1.51
CA VAL A 109 -2.84 1.27 -2.56
C VAL A 109 -3.81 2.39 -2.19
N ALA A 110 -4.73 2.15 -1.25
CA ALA A 110 -5.61 3.16 -0.70
C ALA A 110 -5.94 2.90 0.77
N ALA A 111 -6.28 3.95 1.52
CA ALA A 111 -6.74 3.85 2.90
C ALA A 111 -8.15 4.43 3.03
N ALA A 112 -9.07 3.66 3.61
CA ALA A 112 -10.39 4.16 3.97
C ALA A 112 -10.27 4.98 5.26
N CYS A 113 -10.59 6.26 5.17
CA CYS A 113 -10.49 7.18 6.29
C CYS A 113 -11.78 7.98 6.46
N ASP A 114 -12.05 8.34 7.70
CA ASP A 114 -12.82 9.54 8.01
C ASP A 114 -12.02 10.78 7.54
N PRO A 115 -12.64 11.96 7.38
CA PRO A 115 -11.90 13.18 7.10
C PRO A 115 -10.81 13.41 8.17
N LEU A 116 -9.54 13.30 7.76
CA LEU A 116 -8.40 13.43 8.66
C LEU A 116 -8.39 14.82 9.29
N ARG A 117 -8.48 14.89 10.62
CA ARG A 117 -8.73 16.13 11.36
C ARG A 117 -7.42 16.87 11.62
N ASN A 118 -6.39 16.13 12.03
CA ASN A 118 -5.05 16.64 12.25
C ASN A 118 -4.45 17.13 10.91
N ARG A 119 -4.15 18.43 10.86
CA ARG A 119 -3.60 19.07 9.66
C ARG A 119 -2.25 18.49 9.26
N ALA A 120 -1.36 18.25 10.22
CA ALA A 120 -0.04 17.70 9.95
C ALA A 120 -0.13 16.29 9.36
N VAL A 121 -1.07 15.46 9.85
CA VAL A 121 -1.36 14.13 9.29
C VAL A 121 -1.89 14.25 7.86
N ARG A 122 -2.91 15.08 7.62
CA ARG A 122 -3.50 15.26 6.29
C ARG A 122 -2.48 15.76 5.25
N ASP A 123 -1.67 16.76 5.61
CA ASP A 123 -0.62 17.29 4.73
C ASP A 123 0.48 16.25 4.47
N ALA A 124 0.82 15.45 5.47
CA ALA A 124 1.78 14.35 5.35
C ALA A 124 1.27 13.24 4.41
N VAL A 125 0.05 12.74 4.62
CA VAL A 125 -0.56 11.67 3.81
C VAL A 125 -0.71 12.12 2.36
N ARG A 126 -1.21 13.33 2.10
CA ARG A 126 -1.36 13.85 0.72
C ARG A 126 -0.04 13.83 -0.07
N ARG A 127 1.10 14.05 0.58
CA ARG A 127 2.42 14.12 -0.08
C ARG A 127 3.01 12.76 -0.41
N THR A 128 2.50 11.67 0.16
CA THR A 128 3.02 10.31 -0.12
C THR A 128 2.52 9.76 -1.44
N GLY A 129 1.34 10.21 -1.90
CA GLY A 129 0.65 9.65 -3.06
C GLY A 129 -0.20 8.42 -2.74
N LEU A 130 -0.43 8.08 -1.47
CA LEU A 130 -1.43 7.10 -1.08
C LEU A 130 -2.84 7.67 -1.30
N ASP A 131 -3.72 6.92 -1.96
CA ASP A 131 -5.12 7.32 -2.12
C ASP A 131 -5.87 7.23 -0.79
N VAL A 132 -6.68 8.24 -0.50
CA VAL A 132 -7.61 8.23 0.64
C VAL A 132 -9.02 8.13 0.08
N VAL A 133 -9.73 7.07 0.47
CA VAL A 133 -11.11 6.83 0.05
C VAL A 133 -12.05 7.08 1.22
N GLU A 134 -13.26 7.53 0.89
CA GLU A 134 -14.30 7.73 1.89
C GLU A 134 -14.66 6.41 2.57
N ARG A 135 -14.75 6.48 3.90
CA ARG A 135 -15.16 5.40 4.77
C ARG A 135 -16.67 5.42 4.95
N GLN A 136 -17.34 4.27 4.77
CA GLN A 136 -18.79 4.14 4.97
C GLN A 136 -19.21 4.09 6.44
N GLY A 137 -18.25 3.90 7.35
CA GLY A 137 -18.41 3.80 8.80
C GLY A 137 -17.22 3.08 9.41
N ARG A 138 -17.13 3.03 10.74
CA ARG A 138 -16.05 2.30 11.43
C ARG A 138 -16.17 0.78 11.21
N PRO A 139 -15.33 0.10 10.40
CA PRO A 139 -15.17 -1.34 10.38
C PRO A 139 -15.02 -1.91 11.78
N GLY A 140 -15.55 -3.13 11.93
CA GLY A 140 -15.14 -4.01 13.01
C GLY A 140 -13.71 -4.53 12.79
N GLY A 141 -13.40 -5.67 13.42
CA GLY A 141 -12.06 -6.25 13.35
C GLY A 141 -11.02 -5.43 14.11
N VAL A 142 -9.76 -5.78 13.92
CA VAL A 142 -8.60 -5.15 14.59
C VAL A 142 -7.87 -4.27 13.58
N PRO A 143 -7.60 -2.98 13.91
CA PRO A 143 -6.73 -2.14 13.09
C PRO A 143 -5.37 -2.80 12.86
N SER A 144 -5.06 -3.08 11.60
CA SER A 144 -3.84 -3.80 11.21
C SER A 144 -3.27 -3.23 9.92
N LEU A 145 -1.94 -3.13 9.87
CA LEU A 145 -1.21 -2.82 8.64
C LEU A 145 -1.37 -3.94 7.61
N ASP A 146 -1.47 -5.20 8.06
CA ASP A 146 -1.76 -6.36 7.21
C ASP A 146 -3.27 -6.55 7.11
N PRO A 147 -3.88 -6.36 5.91
CA PRO A 147 -5.30 -6.54 5.73
C PRO A 147 -5.82 -7.93 6.11
N PHE A 148 -5.00 -8.98 5.98
CA PHE A 148 -5.39 -10.35 6.36
C PHE A 148 -5.45 -10.56 7.88
N ALA A 149 -4.69 -9.77 8.65
CA ALA A 149 -4.69 -9.84 10.11
C ALA A 149 -5.79 -8.99 10.77
N SER A 150 -6.63 -8.31 9.97
CA SER A 150 -7.68 -7.42 10.50
C SER A 150 -8.91 -8.17 11.04
N GLY A 151 -9.03 -9.47 10.79
CA GLY A 151 -10.23 -10.24 11.10
C GLY A 151 -11.43 -9.94 10.17
N LEU A 152 -11.21 -9.15 9.12
CA LEU A 152 -12.16 -8.88 8.04
C LEU A 152 -11.61 -9.41 6.71
N PRO A 153 -12.48 -9.78 5.75
CA PRO A 153 -12.04 -10.06 4.39
C PRO A 153 -11.28 -8.85 3.80
N PRO A 154 -10.06 -9.03 3.25
CA PRO A 154 -9.31 -7.94 2.63
C PRO A 154 -10.10 -7.29 1.50
N ARG A 155 -10.17 -5.96 1.51
CA ARG A 155 -10.80 -5.20 0.44
C ARG A 155 -9.79 -4.94 -0.67
N THR A 156 -10.09 -5.36 -1.88
CA THR A 156 -9.27 -5.10 -3.07
C THR A 156 -9.98 -4.13 -4.02
N PRO A 157 -9.25 -3.24 -4.71
CA PRO A 157 -9.78 -2.54 -5.88
C PRO A 157 -10.13 -3.53 -7.01
N PRO A 158 -10.88 -3.10 -8.04
CA PRO A 158 -11.11 -3.92 -9.24
C PRO A 158 -9.80 -4.35 -9.92
N ALA A 159 -9.83 -5.49 -10.61
CA ALA A 159 -8.71 -5.98 -11.40
C ALA A 159 -8.19 -4.92 -12.39
N ARG A 160 -6.86 -4.85 -12.58
CA ARG A 160 -6.24 -3.93 -13.53
C ARG A 160 -6.38 -4.46 -14.95
N LYS A 161 -6.96 -3.63 -15.81
CA LYS A 161 -7.11 -3.85 -17.26
C LYS A 161 -6.62 -2.62 -18.03
N THR A 162 -6.46 -2.73 -19.34
CA THR A 162 -6.20 -1.58 -20.21
C THR A 162 -7.18 -0.44 -19.93
N GLY A 163 -6.66 0.78 -19.78
CA GLY A 163 -7.40 1.99 -19.40
C GLY A 163 -7.58 2.19 -17.89
N SER A 164 -7.14 1.25 -17.05
CA SER A 164 -7.16 1.43 -15.59
C SER A 164 -6.06 2.40 -15.14
N ALA A 165 -6.25 3.04 -13.99
CA ALA A 165 -5.15 3.68 -13.27
C ALA A 165 -4.09 2.63 -12.90
N ALA A 166 -2.81 3.00 -13.05
CA ALA A 166 -1.65 2.18 -12.74
C ALA A 166 -1.40 2.10 -11.23
N CYS A 167 -2.33 1.44 -10.53
CA CYS A 167 -2.30 1.19 -9.10
C CYS A 167 -2.39 -0.32 -8.84
N PHE A 168 -1.32 -0.93 -8.33
CA PHE A 168 -1.22 -2.37 -8.10
C PHE A 168 -0.10 -2.69 -7.10
N ALA A 169 -0.10 -3.91 -6.58
CA ALA A 169 0.95 -4.41 -5.70
C ALA A 169 1.46 -5.77 -6.20
N VAL A 170 2.65 -6.13 -5.74
CA VAL A 170 3.29 -7.42 -6.04
C VAL A 170 3.67 -8.12 -4.76
N PHE A 171 3.40 -9.41 -4.68
CA PHE A 171 3.64 -10.25 -3.49
C PHE A 171 4.49 -11.45 -3.86
N ASP A 172 5.51 -11.73 -3.05
CA ASP A 172 6.44 -12.86 -3.23
C ASP A 172 5.86 -14.17 -2.67
N VAL A 173 4.85 -14.65 -3.40
CA VAL A 173 4.04 -15.85 -3.14
C VAL A 173 3.63 -16.46 -4.48
N ALA A 174 3.34 -17.76 -4.51
CA ALA A 174 2.97 -18.47 -5.73
C ALA A 174 1.58 -18.10 -6.25
N ASP A 175 0.62 -17.88 -5.34
CA ASP A 175 -0.78 -17.60 -5.65
C ASP A 175 -1.49 -16.85 -4.51
N GLU A 176 -2.78 -16.57 -4.74
CA GLU A 176 -3.65 -15.86 -3.80
C GLU A 176 -3.94 -16.66 -2.52
N ALA A 177 -3.86 -17.99 -2.56
CA ALA A 177 -4.06 -18.84 -1.38
C ALA A 177 -2.85 -18.73 -0.45
N GLU A 178 -1.64 -18.82 -1.00
CA GLU A 178 -0.41 -18.59 -0.24
C GLU A 178 -0.34 -17.15 0.28
N LEU A 179 -0.82 -16.16 -0.49
CA LEU A 179 -0.93 -14.78 -0.03
C LEU A 179 -1.83 -14.67 1.22
N ALA A 180 -2.97 -15.37 1.23
CA ALA A 180 -3.88 -15.35 2.37
C ALA A 180 -3.31 -16.05 3.60
N GLU A 181 -2.50 -17.09 3.42
CA GLU A 181 -1.84 -17.82 4.51
C GLU A 181 -0.68 -17.02 5.12
N ARG A 182 0.20 -16.46 4.26
CA ARG A 182 1.42 -15.77 4.70
C ARG A 182 1.22 -14.29 5.03
N GLY A 183 0.12 -13.71 4.56
CA GLY A 183 -0.23 -12.31 4.77
C GLY A 183 0.47 -11.33 3.83
N ALA A 184 0.04 -10.07 3.92
CA ALA A 184 0.44 -9.01 3.00
C ALA A 184 1.88 -8.50 3.23
N SER A 185 2.53 -8.91 4.33
CA SER A 185 3.95 -8.63 4.60
C SER A 185 4.90 -9.26 3.57
N THR A 186 4.40 -10.17 2.72
CA THR A 186 5.09 -10.73 1.54
C THR A 186 5.21 -9.75 0.37
N CYS A 187 4.64 -8.55 0.47
CA CYS A 187 4.74 -7.53 -0.57
C CYS A 187 6.19 -7.15 -0.89
N VAL A 188 6.51 -7.09 -2.18
CA VAL A 188 7.81 -6.68 -2.71
C VAL A 188 7.76 -5.37 -3.48
N ALA A 189 6.57 -4.95 -3.93
CA ALA A 189 6.39 -3.68 -4.63
C ALA A 189 4.96 -3.16 -4.52
N THR A 190 4.83 -1.83 -4.39
CA THR A 190 3.55 -1.12 -4.48
C THR A 190 3.69 0.04 -5.44
N VAL A 191 2.82 0.07 -6.45
CA VAL A 191 2.77 1.08 -7.50
C VAL A 191 1.46 1.84 -7.38
N ILE A 192 1.52 3.18 -7.37
CA ILE A 192 0.34 4.05 -7.38
C ILE A 192 0.57 5.16 -8.40
N GLY A 193 -0.39 5.38 -9.31
CA GLY A 193 -0.24 6.33 -10.41
C GLY A 193 1.02 6.08 -11.25
N GLY A 194 1.38 4.81 -11.46
CA GLY A 194 2.58 4.39 -12.19
C GLY A 194 3.91 4.66 -11.48
N ARG A 195 3.88 5.22 -10.27
CA ARG A 195 5.07 5.45 -9.44
C ARG A 195 5.31 4.26 -8.53
N LEU A 196 6.52 3.72 -8.56
CA LEU A 196 6.94 2.67 -7.62
C LEU A 196 7.22 3.30 -6.25
N LEU A 197 6.20 3.31 -5.39
CA LEU A 197 6.25 3.98 -4.07
C LEU A 197 6.82 3.10 -2.97
N TYR A 198 6.73 1.78 -3.12
CA TYR A 198 7.45 0.83 -2.28
C TYR A 198 8.15 -0.21 -3.15
N ARG A 199 9.35 -0.57 -2.71
CA ARG A 199 10.11 -1.69 -3.24
C ARG A 199 10.92 -2.30 -2.10
N ARG A 200 10.72 -3.59 -1.85
CA ARG A 200 11.56 -4.37 -0.94
C ARG A 200 12.96 -4.47 -1.54
N ARG A 201 13.97 -4.19 -0.71
CA ARG A 201 15.38 -4.26 -1.11
C ARG A 201 15.86 -5.70 -1.14
#